data_AF-A0A157SX75-F1
#
_entry.id   AF-A0A157SX75-F1
#
_cell.length_a   1.000
_cell.length_b   1.000
_cell.length_c   1.000
_cell.angle_alpha   90.00
_cell.angle_beta   90.00
_cell.angle_gamma   90.00
#
_symmetry.space_group_name_H-M   'P 1'
#
loop_
_entity.id
_entity.type
_entity.pdbx_description
1 polymer ?
#
loop_
_entity_poly.entity_id
_entity_poly.type
_entity_poly.pdbx_seq_one_letter_code
_entity_poly.pdbx_strand_id
1 'polypeptide(L)'
;MSTPLQLRGGTAGEHETFTGKVREVTVNTTRGTLHVHDGQTPRGFELARVDRTMPVMSMATVTALTADVGPVWVIEAQDVWVWVPLGTYWTGGYRSAKLGEYEHGWSRTARPWQIAAEGAWLNETTYPGKHLLAWAQENGLLVAAASYVVGAYNFARSGGQIRVPDMRNMFDRAYGTDADTANARTLGSRQSDAMQRLNGGLGWVGRTATSQSASGVFSDSPFNTVPVGNSGTVGGSSSITFDSAFTARSSSETRSLNAAYAPRIHV
;
A
#
# COMPACT_ATOMS: atom_id res chain seq x y z
N MET A 1 -5.13 -57.13 -24.13
CA MET A 1 -5.23 -55.92 -24.99
C MET A 1 -6.53 -55.23 -24.62
N SER A 2 -6.51 -53.93 -24.30
CA SER A 2 -7.75 -53.20 -23.97
C SER A 2 -8.57 -52.95 -25.24
N THR A 3 -9.90 -52.97 -25.12
CA THR A 3 -10.80 -52.58 -26.22
C THR A 3 -10.86 -51.05 -26.29
N PRO A 4 -10.65 -50.43 -27.46
CA PRO A 4 -10.75 -48.97 -27.58
C PRO A 4 -12.20 -48.50 -27.46
N LEU A 5 -12.43 -47.46 -26.66
CA LEU A 5 -13.71 -46.73 -26.61
C LEU A 5 -13.63 -45.53 -27.56
N GLN A 6 -14.46 -45.50 -28.59
CA GLN A 6 -14.58 -44.38 -29.51
C GLN A 6 -15.89 -43.64 -29.25
N LEU A 7 -15.79 -42.34 -28.96
CA LEU A 7 -16.94 -41.46 -28.75
C LEU A 7 -17.20 -40.63 -30.00
N ARG A 8 -18.43 -40.14 -30.16
CA ARG A 8 -18.80 -39.21 -31.24
C ARG A 8 -17.92 -37.97 -31.15
N GLY A 9 -17.23 -37.62 -32.23
CA GLY A 9 -16.41 -36.40 -32.33
C GLY A 9 -17.09 -35.30 -33.15
N GLY A 10 -16.72 -34.04 -32.89
CA GLY A 10 -17.10 -32.88 -33.68
C GLY A 10 -16.26 -31.65 -33.33
N THR A 11 -16.19 -30.68 -34.24
CA THR A 11 -15.52 -29.39 -34.05
C THR A 11 -16.24 -28.51 -33.03
N ALA A 12 -15.60 -27.42 -32.60
CA ALA A 12 -16.23 -26.45 -31.70
C ALA A 12 -17.51 -25.84 -32.30
N GLY A 13 -17.51 -25.52 -33.60
CA GLY A 13 -18.68 -24.98 -34.30
C GLY A 13 -19.83 -25.99 -34.39
N GLU A 14 -19.53 -27.25 -34.68
CA GLU A 14 -20.54 -28.32 -34.71
C GLU A 14 -21.14 -28.57 -33.32
N HIS A 15 -20.35 -28.41 -32.25
CA HIS A 15 -20.88 -28.51 -30.90
C HIS A 15 -21.83 -27.36 -30.55
N GLU A 16 -21.66 -26.13 -31.08
CA GLU A 16 -22.50 -24.98 -30.67
C GLU A 16 -24.00 -25.18 -30.93
N THR A 17 -24.36 -25.99 -31.92
CA THR A 17 -25.76 -26.26 -32.29
C THR A 17 -26.22 -27.68 -31.94
N PHE A 18 -25.31 -28.55 -31.47
CA PHE A 18 -25.62 -29.94 -31.14
C PHE A 18 -26.21 -30.04 -29.72
N THR A 19 -27.38 -30.68 -29.61
CA THR A 19 -27.96 -31.10 -28.32
C THR A 19 -27.92 -32.61 -28.24
N GLY A 20 -27.00 -33.15 -27.42
CA GLY A 20 -26.92 -34.59 -27.18
C GLY A 20 -28.01 -35.08 -26.23
N LYS A 21 -28.21 -36.40 -26.17
CA LYS A 21 -29.15 -37.02 -25.22
C LYS A 21 -28.68 -36.88 -23.77
N VAL A 22 -29.59 -37.08 -22.82
CA VAL A 22 -29.27 -37.20 -21.39
C VAL A 22 -28.14 -38.23 -21.21
N ARG A 23 -27.04 -37.83 -20.56
CA ARG A 23 -25.83 -38.65 -20.31
C ARG A 23 -25.03 -39.04 -21.56
N GLU A 24 -25.26 -38.40 -22.70
CA GLU A 24 -24.37 -38.55 -23.85
C GLU A 24 -23.05 -37.82 -23.60
N VAL A 25 -21.94 -38.44 -24.03
CA VAL A 25 -20.61 -37.83 -24.00
C VAL A 25 -20.08 -37.73 -25.43
N THR A 26 -19.65 -36.53 -25.83
CA THR A 26 -19.05 -36.27 -27.14
C THR A 26 -17.65 -35.67 -26.99
N VAL A 27 -16.82 -35.79 -28.03
CA VAL A 27 -15.45 -35.26 -28.08
C VAL A 27 -15.44 -34.00 -28.93
N ASN A 28 -15.09 -32.87 -28.34
CA ASN A 28 -14.78 -31.65 -29.08
C ASN A 28 -13.34 -31.73 -29.61
N THR A 29 -13.19 -32.00 -30.90
CA THR A 29 -11.88 -32.24 -31.53
C THR A 29 -11.08 -30.96 -31.73
N THR A 30 -11.74 -29.80 -31.85
CA THR A 30 -11.08 -28.50 -31.92
C THR A 30 -10.43 -28.14 -30.59
N ARG A 31 -11.11 -28.42 -29.47
CA ARG A 31 -10.68 -28.03 -28.13
C ARG A 31 -9.99 -29.15 -27.36
N GLY A 32 -10.09 -30.39 -27.84
CA GLY A 32 -9.45 -31.58 -27.27
C GLY A 32 -10.07 -32.07 -25.96
N THR A 33 -11.38 -31.87 -25.76
CA THR A 33 -12.07 -32.20 -24.49
C THR A 33 -13.37 -32.95 -24.70
N LEU A 34 -13.93 -33.45 -23.60
CA LEU A 34 -15.23 -34.09 -23.55
C LEU A 34 -16.34 -33.06 -23.24
N HIS A 35 -17.52 -33.28 -23.82
CA HIS A 35 -18.76 -32.60 -23.46
C HIS A 35 -19.75 -33.61 -22.90
N VAL A 36 -20.49 -33.23 -21.85
CA VAL A 36 -21.60 -34.01 -21.29
C VAL A 36 -22.91 -33.33 -21.66
N HIS A 37 -23.90 -34.11 -22.08
CA HIS A 37 -25.20 -33.60 -22.52
C HIS A 37 -26.35 -33.99 -21.58
N ASP A 38 -27.34 -33.11 -21.50
CA ASP A 38 -28.52 -33.23 -20.64
C ASP A 38 -29.82 -33.43 -21.43
N GLY A 39 -29.77 -33.57 -22.76
CA GLY A 39 -30.96 -33.70 -23.60
C GLY A 39 -31.63 -32.38 -23.98
N GLN A 40 -31.17 -31.23 -23.48
CA GLN A 40 -31.86 -29.95 -23.66
C GLN A 40 -30.92 -28.81 -24.09
N THR A 41 -29.75 -28.71 -23.48
CA THR A 41 -28.82 -27.59 -23.67
C THR A 41 -28.00 -27.78 -24.94
N PRO A 42 -28.15 -26.94 -25.98
CA PRO A 42 -27.22 -26.93 -27.11
C PRO A 42 -25.80 -26.68 -26.61
N ARG A 43 -24.80 -27.30 -27.25
CA ARG A 43 -23.39 -27.35 -26.81
C ARG A 43 -23.12 -28.24 -25.59
N GLY A 44 -24.12 -28.54 -24.77
CA GLY A 44 -23.93 -29.26 -23.51
C GLY A 44 -22.90 -28.59 -22.60
N PHE A 45 -22.27 -29.39 -21.74
CA PHE A 45 -21.31 -28.95 -20.73
C PHE A 45 -19.90 -29.44 -21.08
N GLU A 46 -19.04 -28.53 -21.52
CA GLU A 46 -17.63 -28.81 -21.83
C GLU A 46 -16.83 -29.04 -20.53
N LEU A 47 -16.12 -30.16 -20.42
CA LEU A 47 -15.23 -30.40 -19.28
C LEU A 47 -14.00 -29.50 -19.35
N ALA A 48 -13.59 -28.98 -18.20
CA ALA A 48 -12.30 -28.33 -18.06
C ALA A 48 -11.17 -29.32 -18.35
N ARG A 49 -10.30 -28.98 -19.28
CA ARG A 49 -9.04 -29.70 -19.50
C ARG A 49 -7.98 -29.18 -18.53
N VAL A 50 -6.98 -30.00 -18.25
CA VAL A 50 -5.81 -29.60 -17.46
C VAL A 50 -5.05 -28.42 -18.09
N ASP A 51 -5.12 -28.25 -19.42
CA ASP A 51 -4.51 -27.12 -20.16
C ASP A 51 -5.38 -25.85 -20.17
N ARG A 52 -6.62 -25.93 -19.65
CA ARG A 52 -7.54 -24.78 -19.50
C ARG A 52 -7.86 -24.43 -18.05
N THR A 53 -7.30 -25.16 -17.10
CA THR A 53 -7.16 -24.68 -15.72
C THR A 53 -5.98 -23.74 -15.64
N MET A 54 -6.15 -22.63 -14.93
CA MET A 54 -5.05 -21.74 -14.58
C MET A 54 -3.96 -22.58 -13.87
N PRO A 55 -2.72 -22.64 -14.39
CA PRO A 55 -1.67 -23.39 -13.72
C PRO A 55 -1.47 -22.91 -12.29
N VAL A 56 -1.24 -23.84 -11.38
CA VAL A 56 -0.91 -23.57 -9.98
C VAL A 56 0.57 -23.87 -9.79
N MET A 57 1.38 -22.88 -9.42
CA MET A 57 2.83 -23.03 -9.34
C MET A 57 3.39 -22.41 -8.05
N SER A 58 4.60 -22.84 -7.69
CA SER A 58 5.39 -22.16 -6.67
C SER A 58 5.95 -20.85 -7.20
N MET A 59 6.21 -19.90 -6.30
CA MET A 59 6.88 -18.64 -6.63
C MET A 59 8.28 -18.86 -7.24
N ALA A 60 9.00 -19.89 -6.79
CA ALA A 60 10.30 -20.26 -7.36
C ALA A 60 10.17 -20.79 -8.80
N THR A 61 9.13 -21.58 -9.09
CA THR A 61 8.88 -22.10 -10.44
C THR A 61 8.47 -20.98 -11.39
N VAL A 62 7.52 -20.13 -10.99
CA VAL A 62 6.98 -19.08 -11.87
C VAL A 62 8.01 -18.00 -12.22
N THR A 63 8.91 -17.65 -11.28
CA THR A 63 9.98 -16.66 -11.50
C THR A 63 11.12 -17.17 -12.39
N ALA A 64 11.19 -18.48 -12.62
CA ALA A 64 12.15 -19.16 -13.49
C ALA A 64 11.60 -19.43 -14.91
N LEU A 65 10.30 -19.21 -15.14
CA LEU A 65 9.71 -19.39 -16.48
C LEU A 65 10.29 -18.39 -17.48
N THR A 66 10.68 -18.90 -18.64
CA THR A 66 11.22 -18.12 -19.76
C THR A 66 10.21 -17.94 -20.90
N ALA A 67 9.00 -18.46 -20.75
CA ALA A 67 7.93 -18.36 -21.72
C ALA A 67 6.57 -18.14 -21.04
N ASP A 68 5.69 -17.45 -21.76
CA ASP A 68 4.29 -17.26 -21.37
C ASP A 68 3.54 -18.59 -21.44
N VAL A 69 2.82 -18.92 -20.37
CA VAL A 69 1.94 -20.09 -20.22
C VAL A 69 0.53 -19.68 -19.81
N GLY A 70 0.18 -18.39 -19.97
CA GLY A 70 -1.03 -17.78 -19.46
C GLY A 70 -0.94 -17.38 -17.99
N PRO A 71 -1.99 -16.77 -17.41
CA PRO A 71 -2.02 -16.43 -16.00
C PRO A 71 -1.77 -17.65 -15.09
N VAL A 72 -1.10 -17.44 -13.96
CA VAL A 72 -0.71 -18.52 -13.02
C VAL A 72 -1.18 -18.17 -11.61
N TRP A 73 -1.76 -19.13 -10.89
CA TRP A 73 -1.97 -19.02 -9.45
C TRP A 73 -0.66 -19.31 -8.72
N VAL A 74 -0.16 -18.36 -7.94
CA VAL A 74 1.06 -18.54 -7.15
C VAL A 74 0.66 -18.90 -5.73
N ILE A 75 0.99 -20.14 -5.33
CA ILE A 75 0.51 -20.71 -4.05
C ILE A 75 0.97 -19.85 -2.87
N GLU A 76 2.27 -19.51 -2.87
CA GLU A 76 2.87 -18.78 -1.76
C GLU A 76 2.35 -17.37 -1.66
N ALA A 77 2.14 -16.67 -2.79
CA ALA A 77 1.70 -15.28 -2.81
C ALA A 77 0.17 -15.12 -2.74
N GLN A 78 -0.58 -16.21 -2.90
CA GLN A 78 -2.05 -16.23 -2.82
C GLN A 78 -2.72 -15.27 -3.81
N ASP A 79 -2.10 -15.11 -4.98
CA ASP A 79 -2.52 -14.20 -6.03
C ASP A 79 -2.27 -14.78 -7.42
N VAL A 80 -2.79 -14.07 -8.43
CA VAL A 80 -2.61 -14.41 -9.83
C VAL A 80 -1.49 -13.58 -10.39
N TRP A 81 -0.49 -14.24 -10.97
CA TRP A 81 0.59 -13.58 -11.69
C TRP A 81 0.33 -13.65 -13.19
N VAL A 82 0.70 -12.58 -13.87
CA VAL A 82 0.53 -12.45 -15.32
C VAL A 82 1.88 -12.28 -15.99
N TRP A 83 2.00 -12.86 -17.19
CA TRP A 83 3.18 -12.66 -18.02
C TRP A 83 3.25 -11.21 -18.47
N VAL A 84 4.40 -10.58 -18.24
CA VAL A 84 4.71 -9.25 -18.74
C VAL A 84 5.85 -9.39 -19.74
N PRO A 85 5.64 -8.96 -21.01
CA PRO A 85 6.65 -9.08 -22.05
C PRO A 85 7.87 -8.21 -21.73
N LEU A 86 8.98 -8.47 -22.43
CA LEU A 86 10.17 -7.62 -22.36
C LEU A 86 9.80 -6.16 -22.67
N GLY A 87 10.21 -5.25 -21.80
CA GLY A 87 9.99 -3.82 -21.92
C GLY A 87 11.26 -3.02 -21.67
N THR A 88 11.12 -1.69 -21.51
CA THR A 88 12.27 -0.79 -21.27
C THR A 88 13.01 -1.12 -19.98
N TYR A 89 12.27 -1.46 -18.92
CA TYR A 89 12.82 -1.76 -17.59
C TYR A 89 12.59 -3.22 -17.16
N TRP A 90 11.57 -3.87 -17.73
CA TRP A 90 11.20 -5.25 -17.41
C TRP A 90 11.92 -6.24 -18.32
N THR A 91 12.58 -7.26 -17.76
CA THR A 91 13.35 -8.27 -18.52
C THR A 91 12.50 -9.40 -19.12
N GLY A 92 11.17 -9.25 -19.10
CA GLY A 92 10.24 -10.34 -19.41
C GLY A 92 10.04 -11.28 -18.22
N GLY A 93 8.83 -11.83 -18.08
CA GLY A 93 8.50 -12.79 -17.02
C GLY A 93 7.21 -12.47 -16.28
N TYR A 94 6.88 -13.28 -15.28
CA TYR A 94 5.68 -13.12 -14.47
C TYR A 94 5.86 -12.10 -13.35
N ARG A 95 4.79 -11.35 -13.06
CA ARG A 95 4.69 -10.51 -11.85
C ARG A 95 3.27 -10.48 -11.29
N SER A 96 3.18 -10.24 -9.99
CA SER A 96 1.93 -9.86 -9.33
C SER A 96 1.47 -8.49 -9.81
N ALA A 97 0.15 -8.29 -9.90
CA ALA A 97 -0.44 -6.96 -10.08
C ALA A 97 -0.20 -6.03 -8.88
N LYS A 98 0.13 -6.60 -7.71
CA LYS A 98 0.38 -5.88 -6.46
C LYS A 98 1.86 -5.60 -6.21
N LEU A 99 2.75 -6.01 -7.12
CA LEU A 99 4.18 -5.78 -6.98
C LEU A 99 4.46 -4.31 -6.58
N GLY A 100 5.23 -4.10 -5.51
CA GLY A 100 5.57 -2.77 -5.02
C GLY A 100 4.50 -2.09 -4.15
N GLU A 101 3.35 -2.73 -3.90
CA GLU A 101 2.32 -2.24 -2.98
C GLU A 101 2.86 -2.21 -1.54
N TYR A 102 2.57 -1.11 -0.83
CA TYR A 102 2.88 -0.99 0.60
C TYR A 102 1.83 -1.73 1.42
N GLU A 103 2.28 -2.69 2.23
CA GLU A 103 1.41 -3.52 3.06
C GLU A 103 1.67 -3.28 4.55
N HIS A 104 0.59 -3.15 5.33
CA HIS A 104 0.66 -3.14 6.79
C HIS A 104 0.77 -4.58 7.31
N GLY A 105 1.98 -5.00 7.66
CA GLY A 105 2.25 -6.33 8.18
C GLY A 105 1.74 -6.52 9.60
N TRP A 106 0.76 -7.42 9.77
CA TRP A 106 0.21 -7.82 11.07
C TRP A 106 0.87 -9.09 11.66
N SER A 107 1.84 -9.67 10.96
CA SER A 107 2.63 -10.82 11.43
C SER A 107 4.05 -10.39 11.82
N ARG A 108 4.62 -11.05 12.83
CA ARG A 108 5.99 -10.80 13.30
C ARG A 108 7.03 -11.05 12.20
N THR A 109 6.83 -12.10 11.41
CA THR A 109 7.67 -12.46 10.27
C THR A 109 7.01 -12.02 8.97
N ALA A 110 7.81 -11.63 7.99
CA ALA A 110 7.35 -11.37 6.63
C ALA A 110 6.79 -12.67 6.03
N ARG A 111 5.67 -12.57 5.32
CA ARG A 111 5.10 -13.67 4.55
C ARG A 111 5.94 -13.90 3.27
N PRO A 112 5.79 -15.05 2.59
CA PRO A 112 6.59 -15.36 1.40
C PRO A 112 6.57 -14.32 0.28
N TRP A 113 5.47 -13.59 0.12
CA TRP A 113 5.28 -12.51 -0.87
C TRP A 113 5.55 -11.12 -0.31
N GLN A 114 6.12 -11.03 0.88
CA GLN A 114 6.41 -9.78 1.54
C GLN A 114 7.90 -9.62 1.74
N ILE A 115 8.38 -8.40 1.54
CA ILE A 115 9.68 -7.96 2.02
C ILE A 115 9.54 -6.81 3.00
N ALA A 116 10.49 -6.68 3.94
CA ALA A 116 10.50 -5.59 4.89
C ALA A 116 10.82 -4.26 4.21
N ALA A 117 9.98 -3.24 4.37
CA ALA A 117 10.28 -1.87 3.93
C ALA A 117 11.14 -1.17 4.99
N GLU A 118 12.35 -1.71 5.21
CA GLU A 118 13.28 -1.30 6.27
C GLU A 118 14.66 -0.92 5.70
N GLY A 119 14.72 -0.54 4.42
CA GLY A 119 15.96 -0.02 3.82
C GLY A 119 16.99 -1.07 3.40
N ALA A 120 16.60 -2.34 3.30
CA ALA A 120 17.49 -3.45 2.91
C ALA A 120 17.98 -3.35 1.47
N TRP A 121 19.21 -3.84 1.21
CA TRP A 121 19.76 -3.98 -0.13
C TRP A 121 19.48 -5.38 -0.68
N LEU A 122 18.94 -5.44 -1.90
CA LEU A 122 18.60 -6.67 -2.62
C LEU A 122 19.40 -6.75 -3.90
N ASN A 123 19.73 -7.97 -4.31
CA ASN A 123 20.40 -8.20 -5.59
C ASN A 123 19.44 -7.87 -6.74
N GLU A 124 19.89 -7.02 -7.68
CA GLU A 124 19.07 -6.57 -8.80
C GLU A 124 18.90 -7.61 -9.92
N THR A 125 19.61 -8.73 -9.86
CA THR A 125 19.58 -9.80 -10.86
C THR A 125 18.70 -10.97 -10.46
N THR A 126 18.32 -11.07 -9.18
CA THR A 126 17.51 -12.16 -8.64
C THR A 126 16.17 -11.65 -8.15
N TYR A 127 15.19 -12.54 -8.09
CA TYR A 127 13.95 -12.26 -7.39
C TYR A 127 14.22 -12.03 -5.89
N PRO A 128 13.55 -11.07 -5.22
CA PRO A 128 12.58 -10.10 -5.75
C PRO A 128 13.21 -8.80 -6.28
N GLY A 129 14.50 -8.56 -6.05
CA GLY A 129 15.17 -7.29 -6.38
C GLY A 129 15.07 -6.90 -7.85
N LYS A 130 15.19 -7.85 -8.78
CA LYS A 130 15.02 -7.60 -10.22
C LYS A 130 13.62 -7.07 -10.59
N HIS A 131 12.57 -7.60 -9.95
CA HIS A 131 11.18 -7.21 -10.20
C HIS A 131 10.90 -5.83 -9.60
N LEU A 132 11.33 -5.60 -8.35
CA LEU A 132 11.18 -4.31 -7.68
C LEU A 132 11.94 -3.20 -8.39
N LEU A 133 13.13 -3.49 -8.96
CA LEU A 133 13.88 -2.51 -9.75
C LEU A 133 13.10 -2.05 -10.97
N ALA A 134 12.62 -2.99 -11.78
CA ALA A 134 11.85 -2.67 -12.96
C ALA A 134 10.58 -1.89 -12.60
N TRP A 135 9.84 -2.34 -11.58
CA TRP A 135 8.63 -1.67 -11.12
C TRP A 135 8.91 -0.24 -10.59
N ALA A 136 9.97 -0.05 -9.81
CA ALA A 136 10.33 1.26 -9.28
C ALA A 136 10.72 2.24 -10.39
N GLN A 137 11.38 1.75 -11.45
CA GLN A 137 11.70 2.55 -12.63
C GLN A 137 10.45 2.93 -13.42
N GLU A 138 9.56 1.97 -13.67
CA GLU A 138 8.27 2.19 -14.36
C GLU A 138 7.42 3.26 -13.66
N ASN A 139 7.46 3.33 -12.32
CA ASN A 139 6.67 4.25 -11.52
C ASN A 139 7.40 5.56 -11.15
N GLY A 140 8.64 5.76 -11.64
CA GLY A 140 9.44 6.95 -11.31
C GLY A 140 9.82 7.06 -9.82
N LEU A 141 9.87 5.94 -9.11
CA LEU A 141 10.21 5.84 -7.68
C LEU A 141 11.67 5.47 -7.43
N LEU A 142 12.43 5.17 -8.48
CA LEU A 142 13.87 4.91 -8.39
C LEU A 142 14.66 6.23 -8.36
N VAL A 143 15.45 6.44 -7.31
CA VAL A 143 16.34 7.60 -7.13
C VAL A 143 17.81 7.19 -7.08
N ALA A 144 18.70 8.15 -7.29
CA ALA A 144 20.12 7.95 -7.03
C ALA A 144 20.36 7.65 -5.54
N ALA A 145 21.37 6.84 -5.22
CA ALA A 145 21.66 6.47 -3.83
C ALA A 145 21.92 7.66 -2.90
N ALA A 146 22.50 8.75 -3.41
CA ALA A 146 22.71 9.98 -2.67
C ALA A 146 21.41 10.77 -2.37
N SER A 147 20.34 10.50 -3.12
CA SER A 147 19.02 11.13 -2.95
C SER A 147 18.05 10.25 -2.15
N TYR A 148 18.49 9.08 -1.67
CA TYR A 148 17.69 8.21 -0.82
C TYR A 148 17.43 8.86 0.53
N VAL A 149 16.17 8.82 1.00
CA VAL A 149 15.77 9.41 2.27
C VAL A 149 14.95 8.39 3.05
N VAL A 150 15.36 8.07 4.28
CA VAL A 150 14.56 7.25 5.19
C VAL A 150 13.22 7.93 5.45
N GLY A 151 12.13 7.17 5.35
CA GLY A 151 10.76 7.65 5.47
C GLY A 151 10.16 8.20 4.17
N ALA A 152 10.91 8.17 3.06
CA ALA A 152 10.37 8.34 1.72
C ALA A 152 10.07 6.95 1.11
N TYR A 153 8.96 6.83 0.38
CA TYR A 153 8.66 5.63 -0.39
C TYR A 153 9.37 5.67 -1.74
N ASN A 154 10.70 5.65 -1.70
CA ASN A 154 11.55 5.60 -2.88
C ASN A 154 12.59 4.49 -2.78
N PHE A 155 13.00 4.00 -3.94
CA PHE A 155 14.02 2.96 -4.08
C PHE A 155 15.33 3.62 -4.50
N ALA A 156 16.45 3.04 -4.11
CA ALA A 156 17.75 3.50 -4.60
C ALA A 156 18.51 2.39 -5.29
N ARG A 157 19.38 2.74 -6.23
CA ARG A 157 20.26 1.77 -6.89
C ARG A 157 21.72 2.12 -6.68
N SER A 158 22.53 1.12 -6.34
CA SER A 158 23.99 1.23 -6.25
C SER A 158 24.63 -0.14 -6.32
N GLY A 159 25.80 -0.27 -6.97
CA GLY A 159 26.62 -1.48 -6.90
C GLY A 159 25.94 -2.78 -7.31
N GLY A 160 25.03 -2.76 -8.29
CA GLY A 160 24.28 -3.96 -8.70
C GLY A 160 23.17 -4.37 -7.72
N GLN A 161 22.76 -3.47 -6.85
CA GLN A 161 21.74 -3.71 -5.84
C GLN A 161 20.67 -2.62 -5.87
N ILE A 162 19.46 -3.01 -5.48
CA ILE A 162 18.36 -2.09 -5.18
C ILE A 162 18.14 -2.02 -3.67
N ARG A 163 18.05 -0.81 -3.14
CA ARG A 163 17.61 -0.53 -1.79
C ARG A 163 16.11 -0.32 -1.79
N VAL A 164 15.40 -1.07 -0.95
CA VAL A 164 13.96 -0.86 -0.71
C VAL A 164 13.73 0.39 0.15
N PRO A 165 12.53 1.00 0.12
CA PRO A 165 12.13 2.03 1.07
C PRO A 165 12.35 1.62 2.53
N ASP A 166 12.54 2.62 3.39
CA ASP A 166 12.53 2.46 4.85
C ASP A 166 11.39 3.29 5.42
N MET A 167 10.29 2.62 5.75
CA MET A 167 9.03 3.24 6.18
C MET A 167 8.82 3.16 7.70
N ARG A 168 9.86 2.81 8.46
CA ARG A 168 9.78 2.81 9.92
C ARG A 168 9.58 4.24 10.42
N ASN A 169 8.76 4.37 11.47
CA ASN A 169 8.41 5.66 12.11
C ASN A 169 7.72 6.66 11.17
N MET A 170 7.02 6.18 10.15
CA MET A 170 6.23 7.01 9.24
C MET A 170 4.74 6.70 9.32
N PHE A 171 3.92 7.74 9.20
CA PHE A 171 2.51 7.61 8.86
C PHE A 171 2.33 7.68 7.34
N ASP A 172 1.33 6.97 6.84
CA ASP A 172 0.87 7.10 5.48
C ASP A 172 -0.03 8.33 5.30
N ARG A 173 0.08 8.98 4.14
CA ARG A 173 -0.85 10.02 3.72
C ARG A 173 -1.06 9.94 2.22
N ALA A 174 -2.24 10.34 1.76
CA ALA A 174 -2.48 10.55 0.35
C ALA A 174 -1.56 11.66 -0.20
N TYR A 175 -1.07 11.47 -1.43
CA TYR A 175 -0.39 12.51 -2.19
C TYR A 175 -1.41 13.58 -2.64
N GLY A 176 -0.95 14.79 -2.92
CA GLY A 176 -1.83 15.90 -3.30
C GLY A 176 -1.19 17.26 -3.04
N THR A 177 -1.89 18.32 -3.45
CA THR A 177 -1.44 19.69 -3.23
C THR A 177 -1.87 20.15 -1.86
N ASP A 178 -0.93 20.68 -1.08
CA ASP A 178 -1.26 21.34 0.18
C ASP A 178 -2.08 22.61 -0.13
N ALA A 179 -3.30 22.68 0.41
CA ALA A 179 -4.20 23.80 0.18
C ALA A 179 -3.65 25.11 0.80
N ASP A 180 -2.85 25.02 1.86
CA ASP A 180 -2.35 26.20 2.58
C ASP A 180 -1.07 26.77 1.96
N THR A 181 -0.27 25.93 1.30
CA THR A 181 1.02 26.33 0.71
C THR A 181 1.07 26.24 -0.81
N ALA A 182 0.03 25.71 -1.46
CA ALA A 182 -0.04 25.42 -2.90
C ALA A 182 1.10 24.55 -3.44
N ASN A 183 1.88 23.89 -2.56
CA ASN A 183 2.98 23.02 -2.95
C ASN A 183 2.44 21.60 -3.24
N ALA A 184 2.69 21.11 -4.46
CA ALA A 184 2.35 19.75 -4.84
C ALA A 184 3.27 18.74 -4.14
N ARG A 185 2.70 17.77 -3.42
CA ARG A 185 3.46 16.63 -2.89
C ARG A 185 3.72 15.62 -4.00
N THR A 186 5.01 15.38 -4.28
CA THR A 186 5.42 14.26 -5.12
C THR A 186 5.13 12.93 -4.43
N LEU A 187 4.65 11.96 -5.21
CA LEU A 187 4.44 10.59 -4.74
C LEU A 187 5.72 10.02 -4.13
N GLY A 188 5.58 9.34 -2.99
CA GLY A 188 6.71 8.76 -2.25
C GLY A 188 7.58 9.77 -1.50
N SER A 189 7.27 11.06 -1.50
CA SER A 189 8.04 12.06 -0.74
C SER A 189 7.82 11.95 0.78
N ARG A 190 8.90 12.16 1.55
CA ARG A 190 8.84 12.26 3.02
C ARG A 190 8.31 13.63 3.47
N GLN A 191 7.51 13.63 4.53
CA GLN A 191 7.14 14.83 5.28
C GLN A 191 7.69 14.75 6.71
N SER A 192 8.31 15.84 7.18
CA SER A 192 8.58 16.00 8.62
C SER A 192 7.29 16.37 9.35
N ASP A 193 7.25 16.10 10.65
CA ASP A 193 6.17 16.56 11.51
C ASP A 193 6.03 18.09 11.47
N ALA A 194 4.80 18.55 11.65
CA ALA A 194 4.49 19.96 11.78
C ALA A 194 3.28 20.12 12.70
N MET A 195 3.35 21.09 13.61
CA MET A 195 2.19 21.56 14.34
C MET A 195 1.58 22.75 13.60
N GLN A 196 0.25 22.82 13.55
CA GLN A 196 -0.42 24.00 13.01
C GLN A 196 -0.03 25.26 13.82
N ARG A 197 -0.05 26.42 13.14
CA ARG A 197 0.32 27.68 13.76
C ARG A 197 -0.66 28.00 14.89
N LEU A 198 -0.15 28.11 16.12
CA LEU A 198 -0.89 28.65 17.24
C LEU A 198 -0.89 30.18 17.12
N ASN A 199 -2.08 30.80 17.11
CA ASN A 199 -2.23 32.25 17.06
C ASN A 199 -3.12 32.70 18.23
N GLY A 200 -2.71 33.76 18.92
CA GLY A 200 -3.43 34.31 20.06
C GLY A 200 -2.65 35.45 20.69
N GLY A 201 -3.36 36.35 21.35
CA GLY A 201 -2.78 37.46 22.09
C GLY A 201 -3.55 37.64 23.39
N LEU A 202 -2.82 37.82 24.47
CA LEU A 202 -3.40 38.10 25.77
C LEU A 202 -3.53 39.61 25.96
N GLY A 203 -4.77 40.10 26.01
CA GLY A 203 -5.08 41.51 26.24
C GLY A 203 -5.19 41.90 27.72
N TRP A 204 -5.89 43.01 28.01
CA TRP A 204 -6.08 43.52 29.38
C TRP A 204 -7.05 42.64 30.19
N VAL A 205 -6.63 42.19 31.38
CA VAL A 205 -7.52 41.48 32.33
C VAL A 205 -7.83 42.39 33.53
N GLY A 206 -9.04 42.93 33.63
CA GLY A 206 -9.47 43.78 34.77
C GLY A 206 -10.05 42.99 35.94
N ARG A 207 -9.78 43.41 37.19
CA ARG A 207 -10.28 42.74 38.43
C ARG A 207 -10.83 43.76 39.44
N THR A 208 -11.83 43.36 40.23
CA THR A 208 -12.46 44.19 41.29
C THR A 208 -12.14 43.68 42.71
N ALA A 209 -11.44 42.55 42.87
CA ALA A 209 -11.05 41.95 44.15
C ALA A 209 -9.67 41.24 44.09
N THR A 210 -9.03 41.02 45.24
CA THR A 210 -7.61 40.61 45.40
C THR A 210 -7.31 39.10 45.28
N SER A 211 -8.26 38.26 44.86
CA SER A 211 -8.06 36.80 44.81
C SER A 211 -7.45 36.32 43.47
N GLN A 212 -6.42 35.47 43.54
CA GLN A 212 -5.79 34.78 42.39
C GLN A 212 -6.48 33.43 42.15
N SER A 213 -6.71 33.02 40.89
CA SER A 213 -7.46 31.79 40.59
C SER A 213 -7.01 31.01 39.33
N ALA A 214 -5.81 31.25 38.78
CA ALA A 214 -5.30 30.47 37.64
C ALA A 214 -4.69 29.12 38.08
N SER A 215 -4.99 28.07 37.32
CA SER A 215 -4.56 26.70 37.57
C SER A 215 -4.59 25.91 36.27
N GLY A 216 -3.96 24.74 36.25
CA GLY A 216 -3.86 24.01 35.00
C GLY A 216 -3.20 24.91 33.97
N VAL A 217 -3.63 24.82 32.72
CA VAL A 217 -3.06 25.39 31.48
C VAL A 217 -2.99 26.92 31.47
N PHE A 218 -3.13 27.57 32.61
CA PHE A 218 -3.20 29.00 32.72
C PHE A 218 -2.50 29.54 33.95
N SER A 219 -1.98 30.76 33.83
CA SER A 219 -1.35 31.52 34.91
C SER A 219 -1.83 32.96 34.94
N ASP A 220 -1.69 33.60 36.10
CA ASP A 220 -2.25 34.92 36.40
C ASP A 220 -1.19 35.84 37.02
N SER A 221 -1.24 37.14 36.70
CA SER A 221 -0.30 38.14 37.24
C SER A 221 -0.87 38.90 38.45
N PRO A 222 -0.01 39.41 39.36
CA PRO A 222 -0.45 40.20 40.50
C PRO A 222 -1.20 41.46 40.07
N PHE A 223 -2.22 41.85 40.83
CA PHE A 223 -3.02 43.04 40.56
C PHE A 223 -2.16 44.32 40.71
N ASN A 224 -1.94 45.06 39.61
CA ASN A 224 -1.24 46.35 39.66
C ASN A 224 -2.25 47.50 39.66
N THR A 225 -2.13 48.42 40.62
CA THR A 225 -3.02 49.59 40.73
C THR A 225 -2.43 50.74 39.91
N VAL A 226 -3.20 51.28 38.98
CA VAL A 226 -2.78 52.43 38.15
C VAL A 226 -3.72 53.60 38.47
N PRO A 227 -3.23 54.78 38.87
CA PRO A 227 -4.07 55.95 39.07
C PRO A 227 -4.68 56.39 37.73
N VAL A 228 -6.00 56.31 37.61
CA VAL A 228 -6.74 56.86 36.47
C VAL A 228 -7.23 58.25 36.88
N GLY A 229 -7.00 59.26 36.04
CA GLY A 229 -7.09 60.68 36.38
C GLY A 229 -8.28 61.10 37.26
N ASN A 230 -7.95 61.87 38.31
CA ASN A 230 -8.78 62.68 39.22
C ASN A 230 -10.31 62.46 39.23
N SER A 231 -10.77 61.27 39.65
CA SER A 231 -12.02 61.08 40.43
C SER A 231 -12.24 59.60 40.79
N GLY A 232 -11.72 59.19 41.96
CA GLY A 232 -12.33 58.18 42.84
C GLY A 232 -12.56 56.72 42.39
N THR A 233 -12.43 56.34 41.11
CA THR A 233 -12.60 54.93 40.69
C THR A 233 -11.26 54.31 40.32
N VAL A 234 -10.88 53.30 41.11
CA VAL A 234 -9.65 52.50 40.96
C VAL A 234 -9.84 51.48 39.83
N GLY A 235 -8.97 51.52 38.83
CA GLY A 235 -8.83 50.47 37.81
C GLY A 235 -7.48 49.76 37.94
N GLY A 236 -7.47 48.43 37.78
CA GLY A 236 -6.23 47.64 37.79
C GLY A 236 -6.28 46.54 36.74
N SER A 237 -5.08 46.14 36.29
CA SER A 237 -4.88 45.19 35.20
C SER A 237 -4.06 43.98 35.63
N SER A 238 -4.37 42.86 35.01
CA SER A 238 -3.71 41.55 35.13
C SER A 238 -3.63 40.92 33.73
N SER A 239 -3.00 39.75 33.63
CA SER A 239 -2.79 39.02 32.38
C SER A 239 -2.99 37.52 32.66
N ILE A 240 -3.89 36.86 31.92
CA ILE A 240 -4.15 35.40 31.99
C ILE A 240 -3.50 34.67 30.79
N THR A 241 -2.46 33.88 31.02
CA THR A 241 -1.77 33.15 29.95
C THR A 241 -2.43 31.79 29.69
N PHE A 242 -2.58 31.34 28.44
CA PHE A 242 -2.91 29.95 28.04
C PHE A 242 -1.63 29.15 27.77
N ASP A 243 -1.62 27.87 28.13
CA ASP A 243 -0.43 27.02 28.16
C ASP A 243 -0.58 25.60 27.56
N SER A 244 -1.73 25.02 27.24
CA SER A 244 -1.90 23.61 26.77
C SER A 244 -1.27 22.45 27.60
N ALA A 245 -0.24 22.66 28.45
CA ALA A 245 0.55 21.60 29.09
C ALA A 245 0.07 21.08 30.45
N PHE A 246 -0.70 21.81 31.24
CA PHE A 246 -0.94 21.39 32.63
C PHE A 246 -1.88 20.18 32.84
N THR A 247 -2.33 19.51 31.78
CA THR A 247 -2.39 18.02 31.81
C THR A 247 -2.43 17.47 30.39
N ALA A 248 -1.58 17.97 29.49
CA ALA A 248 -1.40 17.32 28.20
C ALA A 248 -0.41 16.16 28.33
N ARG A 249 -0.77 15.01 27.75
CA ARG A 249 0.19 13.92 27.51
C ARG A 249 1.17 14.40 26.45
N SER A 250 2.30 14.96 26.88
CA SER A 250 3.34 15.46 26.00
C SER A 250 4.37 14.39 25.66
N SER A 251 5.04 14.55 24.53
CA SER A 251 6.12 13.68 24.06
C SER A 251 7.08 14.51 23.18
N SER A 252 8.28 13.97 22.88
CA SER A 252 9.23 14.59 21.94
C SER A 252 8.74 14.59 20.50
N GLU A 253 7.66 13.85 20.22
CA GLU A 253 7.02 13.75 18.93
C GLU A 253 5.52 14.01 19.10
N THR A 254 4.99 14.94 18.30
CA THR A 254 3.54 15.17 18.25
C THR A 254 2.91 14.09 17.38
N ARG A 255 2.22 13.15 18.00
CA ARG A 255 1.54 12.05 17.31
C ARG A 255 0.22 11.69 17.97
N SER A 256 -0.70 11.17 17.18
CA SER A 256 -1.88 10.50 17.71
C SER A 256 -1.49 9.16 18.35
N LEU A 257 -2.37 8.65 19.21
CA LEU A 257 -2.30 7.25 19.63
C LEU A 257 -2.25 6.35 18.39
N ASN A 258 -1.36 5.36 18.41
CA ASN A 258 -1.14 4.47 17.28
C ASN A 258 -0.66 3.09 17.75
N ALA A 259 -0.75 2.12 16.85
CA ALA A 259 -0.19 0.78 17.01
C ALA A 259 0.85 0.54 15.91
N ALA A 260 1.95 -0.14 16.26
CA ALA A 260 3.02 -0.43 15.32
C ALA A 260 2.71 -1.70 14.52
N TYR A 261 2.56 -1.54 13.21
CA TYR A 261 2.55 -2.63 12.23
C TYR A 261 3.92 -2.69 11.53
N ALA A 262 4.29 -3.87 11.02
CA ALA A 262 5.54 -4.00 10.28
C ALA A 262 5.36 -3.41 8.86
N PRO A 263 6.21 -2.46 8.42
CA PRO A 263 6.12 -1.95 7.06
C PRO A 263 6.59 -3.03 6.08
N ARG A 264 5.73 -3.42 5.13
CA ARG A 264 6.02 -4.47 4.14
C ARG A 264 5.81 -3.95 2.71
N ILE A 265 6.44 -4.62 1.76
CA ILE A 265 6.26 -4.41 0.32
C ILE A 265 5.88 -5.75 -0.29
N HIS A 266 4.84 -5.76 -1.12
CA HIS A 266 4.44 -6.94 -1.89
C HIS A 266 5.44 -7.23 -3.01
N VAL A 267 5.83 -8.49 -3.17
CA VAL A 267 6.79 -8.96 -4.18
C VAL A 267 6.26 -10.12 -5.00
#